data_AF-A0A9P8HQA8-F1
#
_entry.id   AF-A0A9P8HQA8-F1
#
_cell.length_a   1.000
_cell.length_b   1.000
_cell.length_c   1.000
_cell.angle_alpha   90.00
_cell.angle_beta   90.00
_cell.angle_gamma   90.00
#
_symmetry.space_group_name_H-M   'P 1'
#
loop_
_entity.id
_entity.type
_entity.pdbx_description
1 polymer ?
#
loop_
_entity_poly.entity_id
_entity_poly.type
_entity_poly.pdbx_seq_one_letter_code
_entity_poly.pdbx_strand_id
1 'polypeptide(L)'
;MSSGSYFPPPVRRVDLPKSDGRTRPLGIPTVGDRVAQEVVKQYLEPILEPRFHEDSYGYRPGRSAIDALRKTRQRCWRFDWVLDIDVQSYFDSIDGELLLKAVRHHTDCPWVLLYIERWLRAPVQMQDGSIVPRTAGTPQ
;
A
#
# COMPACT_ATOMS: atom_id res chain seq x y z
N MET A 1 -14.12 -9.91 14.49
CA MET A 1 -12.91 -10.18 13.68
C MET A 1 -11.74 -10.73 14.50
N SER A 2 -11.92 -11.13 15.76
CA SER A 2 -10.86 -11.70 16.62
C SER A 2 -10.73 -13.23 16.53
N SER A 3 -11.71 -13.92 15.94
CA SER A 3 -11.74 -15.38 15.80
C SER A 3 -10.90 -15.93 14.65
N GLY A 4 -10.32 -15.07 13.80
CA GLY A 4 -9.58 -15.50 12.61
C GLY A 4 -10.44 -16.15 11.51
N SER A 5 -11.77 -16.10 11.61
CA SER A 5 -12.70 -16.72 10.65
C SER A 5 -12.93 -15.91 9.37
N TYR A 6 -12.52 -14.65 9.35
CA TYR A 6 -12.68 -13.77 8.19
C TYR A 6 -11.63 -14.06 7.11
N PHE A 7 -12.07 -14.38 5.90
CA PHE A 7 -11.20 -14.50 4.74
C PHE A 7 -11.54 -13.41 3.73
N PRO A 8 -10.54 -12.69 3.20
CA PRO A 8 -10.79 -11.66 2.22
C PRO A 8 -11.32 -12.29 0.93
N PRO A 9 -12.46 -11.82 0.40
CA PRO A 9 -12.93 -12.20 -0.93
C PRO A 9 -11.97 -11.73 -2.02
N PRO A 10 -12.11 -12.24 -3.26
CA PRO A 10 -11.30 -11.80 -4.38
C PRO A 10 -11.42 -10.29 -4.63
N VAL A 11 -10.30 -9.62 -4.87
CA VAL A 11 -10.27 -8.18 -5.19
C VAL A 11 -10.66 -7.97 -6.64
N ARG A 12 -11.60 -7.06 -6.91
CA ARG A 12 -12.07 -6.81 -8.28
C ARG A 12 -11.10 -5.92 -9.04
N ARG A 13 -10.60 -6.39 -10.19
CA ARG A 13 -9.73 -5.60 -11.06
C ARG A 13 -10.55 -4.72 -12.00
N VAL A 14 -10.23 -3.43 -12.03
CA VAL A 14 -10.77 -2.46 -12.98
C VAL A 14 -9.61 -1.75 -13.66
N ASP A 15 -9.54 -1.81 -14.99
CA ASP A 15 -8.52 -1.10 -15.75
C ASP A 15 -9.02 0.32 -16.08
N LEU A 16 -8.40 1.33 -15.47
CA LEU A 16 -8.74 2.74 -15.70
C LEU A 16 -7.86 3.32 -16.81
N PRO A 17 -8.43 4.04 -17.80
CA PRO A 17 -7.64 4.67 -18.85
C PRO A 17 -6.82 5.85 -18.28
N LYS A 18 -5.55 5.96 -18.68
CA LYS A 18 -4.73 7.15 -18.48
C LYS A 18 -4.79 8.05 -19.72
N SER A 19 -4.40 9.32 -19.53
CA SER A 19 -4.30 10.31 -20.61
C SER A 19 -3.26 9.96 -21.68
N ASP A 20 -2.32 9.05 -21.39
CA ASP A 20 -1.26 8.59 -22.31
C ASP A 20 -1.62 7.31 -23.07
N GLY A 21 -2.89 6.87 -22.99
CA GLY A 21 -3.39 5.65 -23.66
C GLY A 21 -3.04 4.34 -22.96
N ARG A 22 -2.25 4.37 -21.87
CA ARG A 22 -2.01 3.19 -21.02
C ARG A 22 -3.16 2.99 -20.04
N THR A 23 -3.32 1.78 -19.51
CA THR A 23 -4.30 1.50 -18.45
C THR A 23 -3.62 1.42 -17.08
N ARG A 24 -4.34 1.79 -16.02
CA ARG A 24 -3.95 1.58 -14.62
C ARG A 24 -4.87 0.52 -14.02
N PRO A 25 -4.36 -0.67 -13.69
CA PRO A 25 -5.16 -1.66 -12.98
C PRO A 25 -5.43 -1.14 -11.55
N LEU A 26 -6.70 -1.09 -11.16
CA LEU A 26 -7.15 -0.76 -9.81
C LEU A 26 -7.75 -2.01 -9.18
N GLY A 27 -7.36 -2.32 -7.95
CA GLY A 27 -7.92 -3.43 -7.20
C GLY A 27 -8.96 -2.90 -6.23
N ILE A 28 -10.25 -3.07 -6.52
CA ILE A 28 -11.32 -2.57 -5.64
C ILE A 28 -11.68 -3.66 -4.62
N PRO A 29 -11.26 -3.51 -3.33
CA PRO A 29 -11.68 -4.40 -2.26
C PRO A 29 -13.17 -4.25 -1.92
N THR A 30 -13.74 -5.26 -1.29
CA THR A 30 -15.12 -5.17 -0.79
C THR A 30 -15.25 -4.13 0.32
N VAL A 31 -16.48 -3.71 0.64
CA VAL A 31 -16.70 -2.80 1.79
C VAL A 31 -16.20 -3.46 3.09
N GLY A 32 -16.44 -4.75 3.27
CA GLY A 32 -15.95 -5.50 4.44
C GLY A 32 -14.41 -5.50 4.53
N ASP A 33 -13.73 -5.71 3.40
CA ASP A 33 -12.25 -5.63 3.35
C ASP A 33 -11.76 -4.24 3.70
N ARG A 34 -12.38 -3.17 3.16
CA ARG A 34 -11.98 -1.79 3.45
C ARG A 34 -12.10 -1.45 4.92
N VAL A 35 -13.19 -1.89 5.57
CA VAL A 35 -13.37 -1.72 7.01
C VAL A 35 -12.28 -2.47 7.78
N ALA A 36 -12.00 -3.73 7.41
CA ALA A 36 -10.97 -4.52 8.08
C ALA A 36 -9.55 -3.96 7.88
N GLN A 37 -9.24 -3.49 6.67
CA GLN A 37 -7.97 -2.81 6.34
C GLN A 37 -7.81 -1.51 7.13
N GLU A 38 -8.88 -0.70 7.25
CA GLU A 38 -8.84 0.53 8.04
C GLU A 38 -8.62 0.25 9.53
N VAL A 39 -9.22 -0.81 10.09
CA VAL A 39 -8.96 -1.22 11.48
C VAL A 39 -7.49 -1.61 11.68
N VAL A 40 -6.91 -2.38 10.75
CA VAL A 40 -5.47 -2.73 10.81
C VAL A 40 -4.59 -1.49 10.68
N LYS A 41 -4.93 -0.56 9.77
CA LYS A 41 -4.21 0.70 9.60
C LYS A 41 -4.23 1.52 10.89
N GLN A 42 -5.40 1.73 11.50
CA GLN A 42 -5.51 2.50 12.75
C GLN A 42 -4.72 1.90 13.90
N TYR A 43 -4.55 0.58 13.91
CA TYR A 43 -3.68 -0.10 14.87
C TYR A 43 -2.18 0.13 14.59
N LEU A 44 -1.76 0.03 13.33
CA LEU A 44 -0.35 0.12 12.93
C LEU A 44 0.18 1.56 12.86
N GLU A 45 -0.66 2.53 12.47
CA GLU A 45 -0.29 3.93 12.27
C GLU A 45 0.44 4.54 13.49
N PRO A 46 -0.06 4.45 14.73
CA PRO A 46 0.65 5.01 15.89
C PRO A 46 1.99 4.32 16.20
N ILE A 47 2.20 3.08 15.74
CA ILE A 47 3.44 2.32 15.93
C ILE A 47 4.48 2.73 14.87
N LEU A 48 4.04 2.91 13.63
CA LEU A 48 4.91 3.18 12.48
C LEU A 48 5.22 4.67 12.31
N GLU A 49 4.27 5.55 12.63
CA GLU A 49 4.40 6.99 12.39
C GLU A 49 5.66 7.62 13.03
N PRO A 50 6.03 7.28 14.29
CA PRO A 50 7.26 7.78 14.91
C PRO A 50 8.56 7.22 14.28
N ARG A 51 8.48 6.15 13.49
CA ARG A 51 9.65 5.49 12.87
C ARG A 51 9.95 6.01 11.47
N PHE A 52 8.99 6.68 10.82
CA PHE A 52 9.20 7.22 9.48
C PHE A 52 10.19 8.38 9.49
N HIS A 53 11.03 8.41 8.45
CA HIS A 53 11.97 9.50 8.22
C HIS A 53 11.26 10.86 8.11
N GLU A 54 11.92 11.94 8.54
CA GLU A 54 11.35 13.29 8.54
C GLU A 54 11.01 13.80 7.14
N ASP A 55 11.79 13.37 6.14
CA ASP A 55 11.56 13.68 4.72
C ASP A 55 10.58 12.70 4.02
N SER A 56 9.85 11.87 4.78
CA SER A 56 8.75 11.06 4.23
C SER A 56 7.44 11.83 4.37
N TYR A 57 6.76 12.12 3.26
CA TYR A 57 5.56 12.96 3.24
C TYR A 57 4.30 12.27 2.72
N GLY A 58 4.45 11.21 1.92
CA GLY A 58 3.31 10.53 1.28
C GLY A 58 2.51 9.67 2.26
N TYR A 59 1.17 9.69 2.12
CA TYR A 59 0.24 8.82 2.86
C TYR A 59 0.34 8.88 4.40
N ARG A 60 0.88 9.96 4.96
CA ARG A 60 1.07 10.14 6.41
C ARG A 60 0.10 11.18 6.99
N PRO A 61 -0.41 10.97 8.21
CA PRO A 61 -1.23 11.95 8.90
C PRO A 61 -0.43 13.24 9.17
N GLY A 62 -1.04 14.40 8.92
CA GLY A 62 -0.41 15.70 9.18
C GLY A 62 0.78 16.07 8.28
N ARG A 63 1.07 15.30 7.23
CA ARG A 63 2.09 15.59 6.21
C ARG A 63 1.42 15.85 4.86
N SER A 64 1.98 16.74 4.06
CA SER A 64 1.43 17.06 2.73
C SER A 64 2.50 17.16 1.65
N ALA A 65 2.07 17.07 0.39
CA ALA A 65 2.94 17.34 -0.77
C ALA A 65 3.52 18.77 -0.74
N ILE A 66 2.78 19.73 -0.17
CA ILE A 66 3.25 21.11 -0.02
C ILE A 66 4.45 21.16 0.94
N ASP A 67 4.46 20.36 2.01
CA ASP A 67 5.59 20.30 2.94
C ASP A 67 6.84 19.73 2.28
N ALA A 68 6.68 18.71 1.42
CA ALA A 68 7.76 18.19 0.60
C ALA A 68 8.33 19.28 -0.32
N LEU A 69 7.48 20.02 -1.03
CA LEU A 69 7.90 21.10 -1.92
C LEU A 69 8.63 22.23 -1.18
N ARG A 70 8.18 22.60 0.02
CA ARG A 70 8.85 23.60 0.86
C ARG A 70 10.27 23.15 1.20
N LYS A 71 10.45 21.89 1.60
CA LYS A 71 11.76 21.33 1.94
C LYS A 71 12.66 21.24 0.70
N THR A 72 12.13 20.80 -0.44
CA THR A 72 12.85 20.75 -1.72
C THR A 72 13.34 22.15 -2.11
N ARG A 73 12.49 23.18 -2.05
CA ARG A 73 12.86 24.56 -2.38
C ARG A 73 14.02 25.08 -1.53
N GLN A 74 14.03 24.79 -0.22
CA GLN A 74 15.15 25.17 0.65
C GLN A 74 16.46 24.48 0.27
N ARG A 75 16.40 23.22 -0.18
CA ARG A 75 17.59 22.44 -0.59
C ARG A 75 18.13 22.90 -1.94
N CYS A 76 17.27 23.30 -2.87
CA CYS A 76 17.67 23.88 -4.16
C CYS A 76 18.47 25.18 -4.02
N TRP A 77 18.45 25.86 -2.87
CA TRP A 77 19.34 27.01 -2.62
C TRP A 77 20.78 26.60 -2.25
N ARG A 78 21.00 25.33 -1.93
CA ARG A 78 22.31 24.79 -1.53
C ARG A 78 22.94 23.91 -2.61
N PHE A 79 22.11 23.35 -3.49
CA PHE A 79 22.53 22.43 -4.54
C PHE A 79 21.77 22.77 -5.83
N ASP A 80 22.51 22.88 -6.94
CA ASP A 80 21.97 23.25 -8.25
C ASP A 80 21.52 22.04 -9.09
N TRP A 81 21.51 20.84 -8.50
CA TRP A 81 21.13 19.60 -9.16
C TRP A 81 20.13 18.80 -8.31
N VAL A 82 19.33 17.98 -8.99
CA VAL A 82 18.38 17.06 -8.38
C VAL A 82 18.58 15.67 -8.97
N LEU A 83 18.44 14.65 -8.13
CA LEU A 83 18.36 13.27 -8.57
C LEU A 83 16.89 12.84 -8.48
N ASP A 84 16.26 12.71 -9.63
CA ASP A 84 14.87 12.25 -9.75
C ASP A 84 14.86 10.72 -9.97
N ILE A 85 14.26 10.00 -9.03
CA ILE A 85 14.18 8.53 -9.04
C ILE A 85 12.73 8.15 -8.78
N ASP A 86 12.18 7.31 -9.66
CA ASP A 86 10.85 6.73 -9.51
C ASP A 86 10.91 5.20 -9.61
N VAL A 87 9.99 4.53 -8.91
CA VAL A 87 9.89 3.06 -8.93
C VAL A 87 8.75 2.65 -9.85
N GLN A 88 9.11 1.98 -10.95
CA GLN A 88 8.13 1.48 -11.90
C GLN A 88 7.21 0.43 -11.24
N SER A 89 5.90 0.61 -11.43
CA SER A 89 4.86 -0.33 -11.01
C SER A 89 4.99 -0.74 -9.53
N TYR A 90 5.30 0.21 -8.64
CA TYR A 90 5.58 -0.03 -7.22
C TYR A 90 4.59 -1.01 -6.56
N PHE A 91 3.28 -0.75 -6.65
CA PHE A 91 2.28 -1.61 -6.01
C PHE A 91 2.15 -2.99 -6.64
N ASP A 92 2.49 -3.16 -7.91
CA ASP A 92 2.40 -4.45 -8.60
C ASP A 92 3.63 -5.34 -8.36
N SER A 93 4.79 -4.72 -8.04
CA SER A 93 6.08 -5.40 -7.93
C SER A 93 6.54 -5.69 -6.50
N ILE A 94 5.81 -5.23 -5.47
CA ILE A 94 6.15 -5.50 -4.07
C ILE A 94 6.18 -7.02 -3.80
N ASP A 95 7.31 -7.49 -3.27
CA ASP A 95 7.45 -8.83 -2.73
C ASP A 95 6.70 -8.95 -1.40
N GLY A 96 5.74 -9.89 -1.34
CA GLY A 96 4.89 -10.10 -0.18
C GLY A 96 5.64 -10.64 1.04
N GLU A 97 6.70 -11.44 0.85
CA GLU A 97 7.51 -11.97 1.94
C GLU A 97 8.38 -10.88 2.57
N LEU A 98 8.99 -10.02 1.75
CA LEU A 98 9.75 -8.87 2.23
C LEU A 98 8.85 -7.86 2.95
N LEU A 99 7.65 -7.61 2.42
CA LEU A 99 6.68 -6.74 3.09
C LEU A 99 6.26 -7.32 4.45
N LEU A 100 5.92 -8.60 4.52
CA LEU A 100 5.57 -9.26 5.78
C LEU A 100 6.75 -9.24 6.77
N LYS A 101 7.98 -9.43 6.30
CA LYS A 101 9.18 -9.31 7.14
C LYS A 101 9.31 -7.92 7.74
N ALA A 102 9.07 -6.87 6.96
CA ALA A 102 9.07 -5.49 7.44
C ALA A 102 7.96 -5.25 8.48
N VAL A 103 6.74 -5.73 8.23
CA VAL A 103 5.64 -5.60 9.20
C VAL A 103 5.94 -6.34 10.51
N ARG A 104 6.48 -7.57 10.44
CA ARG A 104 6.88 -8.37 11.61
C ARG A 104 7.97 -7.71 12.45
N HIS A 105 8.78 -6.84 11.86
CA HIS A 105 9.78 -6.07 12.60
C HIS A 105 9.13 -5.01 13.51
N HIS A 106 7.94 -4.52 13.16
CA HIS A 106 7.27 -3.44 13.88
C HIS A 106 6.12 -3.92 14.78
N THR A 107 5.54 -5.09 14.52
CA THR A 107 4.50 -5.68 15.36
C THR A 107 4.62 -7.20 15.44
N ASP A 108 4.37 -7.74 16.62
CA ASP A 108 4.21 -9.17 16.90
C ASP A 108 2.74 -9.59 16.98
N CYS A 109 1.80 -8.66 16.74
CA CYS A 109 0.38 -8.87 16.92
C CYS A 109 -0.17 -9.93 15.94
N PRO A 110 -0.59 -11.12 16.41
CA PRO A 110 -0.86 -12.24 15.51
C PRO A 110 -2.02 -11.99 14.54
N TRP A 111 -3.08 -11.32 14.98
CA TRP A 111 -4.26 -11.08 14.15
C TRP A 111 -3.96 -10.08 13.02
N VAL A 112 -3.12 -9.07 13.28
CA VAL A 112 -2.69 -8.09 12.27
C VAL A 112 -1.88 -8.78 11.18
N LEU A 113 -0.87 -9.55 11.59
CA LEU A 113 -0.01 -10.30 10.66
C LEU A 113 -0.83 -11.27 9.81
N LEU A 114 -1.77 -11.98 10.44
CA LEU A 114 -2.65 -12.92 9.76
C LEU A 114 -3.49 -12.23 8.66
N TYR A 115 -4.10 -11.09 8.96
CA TYR A 115 -4.94 -10.41 7.97
C TYR A 115 -4.14 -9.77 6.84
N ILE A 116 -2.96 -9.20 7.14
CA ILE A 116 -2.07 -8.66 6.11
C ILE A 116 -1.62 -9.79 5.17
N GLU A 117 -1.19 -10.93 5.71
CA GLU A 117 -0.80 -12.08 4.90
C GLU A 117 -1.95 -12.58 4.01
N ARG A 118 -3.17 -12.63 4.56
CA ARG A 118 -4.36 -13.01 3.78
C ARG A 118 -4.68 -12.01 2.66
N TRP A 119 -4.57 -10.70 2.89
CA TRP A 119 -4.79 -9.71 1.84
C TRP A 119 -3.74 -9.76 0.74
N LEU A 120 -2.47 -10.03 1.09
CA LEU A 120 -1.40 -10.18 0.09
C LEU A 120 -1.62 -11.38 -0.83
N ARG A 121 -2.20 -12.46 -0.29
CA ARG A 121 -2.52 -13.70 -1.01
C ARG A 121 -3.92 -13.71 -1.61
N ALA A 122 -4.73 -12.68 -1.37
CA ALA A 122 -6.11 -12.64 -1.86
C ALA A 122 -6.11 -12.68 -3.40
N PRO A 123 -6.90 -13.57 -4.01
CA PRO A 123 -6.95 -13.68 -5.47
C PRO A 123 -7.60 -12.44 -6.08
N VAL A 124 -7.37 -12.24 -7.38
CA VAL A 124 -7.93 -11.12 -8.13
C VAL A 124 -9.03 -11.66 -9.03
N GLN A 125 -10.19 -11.01 -9.01
CA GLN A 125 -11.26 -11.25 -9.96
C GLN A 125 -11.10 -10.31 -11.16
N MET A 126 -10.92 -10.89 -12.34
CA MET A 126 -10.83 -10.18 -13.61
C MET A 126 -12.22 -9.72 -14.09
N GLN A 127 -12.25 -8.83 -15.10
CA GLN A 127 -13.51 -8.30 -15.64
C GLN A 127 -14.40 -9.36 -16.29
N ASP A 128 -13.81 -10.43 -16.81
CA ASP A 128 -14.51 -11.59 -17.39
C ASP A 128 -15.07 -12.55 -16.33
N GLY A 129 -14.87 -12.24 -15.03
CA GLY A 129 -15.31 -13.06 -13.90
C GLY A 129 -14.33 -14.16 -13.51
N SER A 130 -13.22 -14.36 -14.24
CA SER A 130 -12.19 -15.32 -13.87
C SER A 130 -11.46 -14.91 -12.60
N ILE A 131 -11.06 -15.90 -11.80
CA ILE A 131 -10.33 -15.70 -10.55
C ILE A 131 -8.88 -16.16 -10.76
N VAL A 132 -7.94 -15.24 -10.59
CA VAL A 132 -6.51 -15.49 -10.79
C VAL A 132 -5.79 -15.39 -9.44
N PRO A 133 -4.97 -16.40 -9.07
CA PRO A 133 -4.17 -16.34 -7.86
C PRO A 133 -3.13 -15.22 -7.95
N ARG A 134 -2.84 -14.60 -6.81
CA ARG A 134 -1.91 -13.48 -6.75
C ARG A 134 -0.52 -13.95 -6.35
N THR A 135 0.48 -13.59 -7.16
CA THR A 135 1.88 -13.99 -6.95
C THR A 135 2.75 -12.84 -6.43
N ALA A 136 2.39 -11.58 -6.68
CA ALA A 136 3.12 -10.40 -6.23
C ALA A 136 2.23 -9.14 -6.08
N GLY A 137 2.77 -8.12 -5.41
CA GLY A 137 2.21 -6.79 -5.27
C GLY A 137 1.28 -6.60 -4.07
N THR A 138 0.63 -5.45 -3.98
CA THR A 138 -0.48 -5.09 -3.07
C THR A 138 -1.63 -4.49 -3.89
N PRO A 139 -2.91 -4.69 -3.53
CA PRO A 139 -4.01 -4.05 -4.24
C PRO A 139 -3.87 -2.52 -4.16
N GLN A 140 -4.07 -1.84 -5.29
CA GLN A 140 -4.09 -0.38 -5.36
C GLN A 140 -5.49 0.18 -5.10
#